data_AF-A0A809QZP0-F1
#
_entry.id   AF-A0A809QZP0-F1
#
_cell.length_a   1.000
_cell.length_b   1.000
_cell.length_c   1.000
_cell.angle_alpha   90.00
_cell.angle_beta   90.00
_cell.angle_gamma   90.00
#
_symmetry.space_group_name_H-M   'P 1'
#
loop_
_entity.id
_entity.type
_entity.pdbx_description
1 polymer ?
#
loop_
_entity_poly.entity_id
_entity_poly.type
_entity_poly.pdbx_seq_one_letter_code
_entity_poly.pdbx_strand_id
1 'polypeptide(L)'
;MQRWRHAGDRKNFGDWLVLTIDIQMDEAGLQAACEQLIAATSDMEKFLDLGNGKQSSDYKIIFRHGDTIVHERAFFHEGVKFAALRSLISQYVSNVNHESNTWQDEYHPRGSYAIAELVLADQNYIPQFAQLLFNWDMGHETYHYRLIDKLFEKYGYTEQTLFLLAARVCADGQHSGENVLRALYRHGFKRQIVLEDFVSVALAILPDPESAWQLREFARIYAGEDKAQYAQVTEIFLNALRKDKKFAAVLDEVQDSFAEDYDEHQLMEVAGFLADETLGDWNEGLDEALVESTDLSKLLPLEAT
;
A
#
# COMPACT_ATOMS: atom_id res chain seq x y z
N MET A 1 29.93 15.54 27.13
CA MET A 1 28.98 14.50 27.56
C MET A 1 27.60 14.93 27.11
N GLN A 2 27.20 14.56 25.88
CA GLN A 2 25.96 15.00 25.25
C GLN A 2 24.77 14.31 25.94
N ARG A 3 24.00 15.07 26.72
CA ARG A 3 22.67 14.65 27.18
C ARG A 3 21.71 14.81 26.00
N TRP A 4 21.35 13.69 25.40
CA TRP A 4 20.17 13.60 24.53
C TRP A 4 18.96 14.07 25.34
N ARG A 5 18.36 15.21 24.97
CA ARG A 5 16.99 15.51 25.41
C ARG A 5 16.12 14.55 24.62
N HIS A 6 15.44 13.62 25.29
CA HIS A 6 14.47 12.75 24.64
C HIS A 6 13.38 13.62 24.01
N ALA A 7 13.40 13.66 22.69
CA ALA A 7 12.31 14.11 21.86
C ALA A 7 11.18 13.07 21.98
N GLY A 8 10.09 13.46 22.63
CA GLY A 8 8.86 12.68 22.81
C GLY A 8 8.75 11.95 24.15
N ASP A 9 7.61 12.13 24.83
CA ASP A 9 7.20 11.29 25.96
C ASP A 9 6.73 9.94 25.40
N ARG A 10 7.48 8.88 25.70
CA ARG A 10 7.03 7.50 25.46
C ARG A 10 6.22 7.01 26.65
N LYS A 11 5.01 6.53 26.42
CA LYS A 11 4.14 5.92 27.44
C LYS A 11 3.63 4.59 26.94
N ASN A 12 3.58 3.60 27.84
CA ASN A 12 3.03 2.28 27.56
C ASN A 12 1.53 2.32 27.87
N PHE A 13 0.70 2.06 26.86
CA PHE A 13 -0.75 1.86 27.03
C PHE A 13 -1.07 0.40 26.70
N GLY A 14 -0.92 -0.48 27.68
CA GLY A 14 -0.89 -1.94 27.43
C GLY A 14 0.42 -2.34 26.75
N ASP A 15 0.33 -3.10 25.65
CA ASP A 15 1.49 -3.52 24.84
C ASP A 15 1.88 -2.48 23.77
N TRP A 16 1.20 -1.32 23.68
CA TRP A 16 1.42 -0.32 22.64
C TRP A 16 2.49 0.71 23.02
N LEU A 17 3.37 1.02 22.06
CA LEU A 17 4.34 2.12 22.18
C LEU A 17 3.79 3.41 21.57
N VAL A 18 3.68 4.47 22.38
CA VAL A 18 3.21 5.78 21.89
C VAL A 18 4.37 6.76 21.78
N LEU A 19 4.62 7.30 20.58
CA LEU A 19 5.54 8.40 20.35
C LEU A 19 4.76 9.70 20.16
N THR A 20 4.88 10.64 21.10
CA THR A 20 4.29 11.98 20.96
C THR A 20 5.34 12.97 20.45
N ILE A 21 5.02 13.71 19.39
CA ILE A 21 5.88 14.74 18.80
C ILE A 21 5.16 16.08 18.84
N ASP A 22 5.78 17.06 19.49
CA ASP A 22 5.32 18.44 19.45
C ASP A 22 5.72 19.10 18.14
N ILE A 23 4.76 19.69 17.46
CA ILE A 23 4.93 20.27 16.13
C ILE A 23 4.53 21.75 16.11
N GLN A 24 5.10 22.47 15.16
CA GLN A 24 4.55 23.72 14.64
C GLN A 24 4.15 23.45 13.18
N MET A 25 3.02 23.99 12.74
CA MET A 25 2.50 23.79 11.38
C MET A 25 3.11 24.77 10.37
N ASP A 26 4.41 25.05 10.53
CA ASP A 26 5.24 25.79 9.58
C ASP A 26 6.38 24.88 9.08
N GLU A 27 7.09 25.29 8.02
CA GLU A 27 8.11 24.46 7.37
C GLU A 27 9.19 23.98 8.35
N ALA A 28 9.68 24.86 9.23
CA ALA A 28 10.73 24.53 10.19
C ALA A 28 10.24 23.54 11.27
N GLY A 29 9.01 23.72 11.76
CA GLY A 29 8.39 22.80 12.71
C GLY A 29 8.13 21.42 12.12
N LEU A 30 7.61 21.37 10.90
CA LEU A 30 7.39 20.11 10.17
C LEU A 30 8.72 19.40 9.88
N GLN A 31 9.77 20.14 9.52
CA GLN A 31 11.11 19.58 9.35
C GLN A 31 11.62 18.94 10.64
N ALA A 32 11.59 19.68 11.75
CA ALA A 32 12.05 19.19 13.04
C ALA A 32 11.26 17.96 13.52
N ALA A 33 9.97 17.87 13.18
CA ALA A 33 9.15 16.70 13.46
C ALA A 33 9.56 15.50 12.60
N CYS A 34 9.81 15.68 11.30
CA CYS A 34 10.29 14.63 10.42
C CYS A 34 11.66 14.08 10.87
N GLU A 35 12.59 14.96 11.27
CA GLU A 35 13.90 14.57 11.79
C GLU A 35 13.77 13.73 13.08
N GLN A 36 12.82 14.08 13.95
CA GLN A 36 12.51 13.27 15.15
C GLN A 36 11.93 11.90 14.78
N LEU A 37 11.02 11.83 13.80
CA LEU A 37 10.47 10.56 13.29
C LEU A 37 11.58 9.66 12.75
N ILE A 38 12.44 10.20 11.89
CA ILE A 38 13.57 9.46 11.30
C ILE A 38 14.49 8.96 12.40
N ALA A 39 14.88 9.81 13.35
CA ALA A 39 15.75 9.42 14.46
C ALA A 39 15.12 8.36 15.37
N ALA A 40 13.79 8.41 15.57
CA ALA A 40 13.09 7.42 16.37
C ALA A 40 12.97 6.06 15.66
N THR A 41 12.84 6.07 14.34
CA THR A 41 12.57 4.89 13.50
C THR A 41 13.80 4.32 12.80
N SER A 42 14.97 4.95 12.93
CA SER A 42 16.21 4.49 12.28
C SER A 42 16.67 3.09 12.73
N ASP A 43 16.15 2.63 13.87
CA ASP A 43 16.37 1.31 14.44
C ASP A 43 15.03 0.84 15.02
N MET A 44 14.25 0.12 14.21
CA MET A 44 12.90 -0.28 14.57
C MET A 44 12.88 -1.35 15.67
N GLU A 45 13.86 -2.25 15.72
CA GLU A 45 13.99 -3.23 16.81
C GLU A 45 14.12 -2.53 18.16
N LYS A 46 14.96 -1.49 18.22
CA LYS A 46 15.11 -0.66 19.41
C LYS A 46 13.92 0.28 19.65
N PHE A 47 13.28 0.75 18.58
CA PHE A 47 12.09 1.58 18.69
C PHE A 47 10.96 0.81 19.39
N LEU A 48 10.79 -0.46 19.03
CA LEU A 48 9.76 -1.37 19.51
C LEU A 48 10.12 -2.08 20.84
N ASP A 49 11.34 -1.90 21.35
CA ASP A 49 11.77 -2.46 22.64
C ASP A 49 11.04 -1.77 23.81
N LEU A 50 10.19 -2.53 24.50
CA LEU A 50 9.48 -2.10 25.71
C LEU A 50 10.36 -2.22 26.97
N GLY A 51 11.57 -2.78 26.84
CA GLY A 51 12.43 -3.19 27.92
C GLY A 51 12.03 -4.55 28.51
N ASN A 52 12.85 -5.05 29.44
CA ASN A 52 12.64 -6.33 30.13
C ASN A 52 12.50 -7.55 29.20
N GLY A 53 13.10 -7.48 28.01
CA GLY A 53 13.05 -8.56 27.01
C GLY A 53 11.70 -8.69 26.30
N LYS A 54 10.84 -7.66 26.34
CA LYS A 54 9.59 -7.60 25.58
C LYS A 54 9.71 -6.62 24.42
N GLN A 55 9.18 -7.00 23.27
CA GLN A 55 8.98 -6.11 22.13
C GLN A 55 7.50 -5.88 21.92
N SER A 56 7.16 -4.67 21.50
CA SER A 56 5.83 -4.36 20.98
C SER A 56 5.78 -4.64 19.48
N SER A 57 4.66 -5.16 18.98
CA SER A 57 4.35 -5.14 17.55
C SER A 57 3.70 -3.83 17.11
N ASP A 58 3.19 -3.05 18.08
CA ASP A 58 2.19 -2.01 17.85
C ASP A 58 2.70 -0.67 18.37
N TYR A 59 2.65 0.34 17.51
CA TYR A 59 3.01 1.68 17.91
C TYR A 59 2.07 2.72 17.31
N LYS A 60 1.94 3.83 18.01
CA LYS A 60 1.17 4.99 17.57
C LYS A 60 2.03 6.23 17.63
N ILE A 61 1.94 7.05 16.59
CA ILE A 61 2.54 8.37 16.56
C ILE A 61 1.43 9.39 16.80
N ILE A 62 1.66 10.31 17.74
CA ILE A 62 0.75 11.40 18.05
C ILE A 62 1.48 12.70 17.76
N PHE A 63 0.94 13.49 16.84
CA PHE A 63 1.41 14.84 16.60
C PHE A 63 0.59 15.82 17.43
N ARG A 64 1.25 16.74 18.12
CA ARG A 64 0.58 17.73 18.98
C ARG A 64 0.99 19.15 18.59
N HIS A 65 0.00 20.00 18.34
CA HIS A 65 0.18 21.42 18.06
C HIS A 65 -0.54 22.24 19.14
N GLY A 66 0.23 22.76 20.10
CA GLY A 66 -0.34 23.35 21.32
C GLY A 66 -1.13 22.28 22.11
N ASP A 67 -2.40 22.55 22.39
CA ASP A 67 -3.29 21.62 23.11
C ASP A 67 -4.10 20.71 22.17
N THR A 68 -3.85 20.77 20.86
CA THR A 68 -4.60 19.99 19.85
C THR A 68 -3.78 18.81 19.34
N ILE A 69 -4.43 17.65 19.19
CA ILE A 69 -3.86 16.49 18.49
C ILE A 69 -4.09 16.66 16.98
N VAL A 70 -3.02 16.54 16.21
CA VAL A 70 -3.04 16.58 14.75
C VAL A 70 -3.01 15.15 14.22
N HIS A 71 -3.96 14.83 13.34
CA HIS A 71 -4.00 13.53 12.68
C HIS A 71 -2.77 13.34 11.78
N GLU A 72 -2.21 12.14 11.74
CA GLU A 72 -0.99 11.81 10.98
C GLU A 72 -1.10 12.21 9.51
N ARG A 73 -2.25 11.92 8.89
CA ARG A 73 -2.53 12.34 7.51
C ARG A 73 -2.46 13.86 7.31
N ALA A 74 -3.00 14.66 8.24
CA ALA A 74 -2.97 16.11 8.13
C ALA A 74 -1.54 16.64 8.28
N PHE A 75 -0.74 16.04 9.17
CA PHE A 75 0.69 16.34 9.30
C PHE A 75 1.44 16.10 7.98
N PHE A 76 1.31 14.91 7.38
CA PHE A 76 2.00 14.60 6.13
C PHE A 76 1.46 15.40 4.94
N HIS A 77 0.16 15.66 4.88
CA HIS A 77 -0.46 16.49 3.85
C HIS A 77 0.15 17.91 3.81
N GLU A 78 0.37 18.52 4.98
CA GLU A 78 1.06 19.82 5.04
C GLU A 78 2.55 19.69 4.71
N GLY A 79 3.22 18.64 5.20
CA GLY A 79 4.64 18.38 4.94
C GLY A 79 5.00 18.24 3.46
N VAL A 80 4.21 17.50 2.68
CA VAL A 80 4.52 17.23 1.26
C VAL A 80 4.41 18.46 0.34
N LYS A 81 3.79 19.54 0.82
CA LYS A 81 3.75 20.83 0.12
C LYS A 81 5.14 21.46 0.01
N PHE A 82 6.05 21.13 0.93
CA PHE A 82 7.44 21.59 0.93
C PHE A 82 8.34 20.53 0.29
N ALA A 83 8.90 20.83 -0.89
CA ALA A 83 9.73 19.87 -1.63
C ALA A 83 10.93 19.36 -0.81
N ALA A 84 11.52 20.20 0.04
CA ALA A 84 12.64 19.84 0.91
C ALA A 84 12.27 18.78 1.97
N LEU A 85 10.99 18.68 2.36
CA LEU A 85 10.54 17.72 3.37
C LEU A 85 10.21 16.34 2.79
N ARG A 86 9.95 16.24 1.48
CA ARG A 86 9.56 14.98 0.84
C ARG A 86 10.61 13.88 0.99
N SER A 87 11.90 14.24 0.93
CA SER A 87 12.99 13.27 1.17
C SER A 87 13.02 12.78 2.61
N LEU A 88 12.69 13.63 3.58
CA LEU A 88 12.61 13.24 5.00
C LEU A 88 11.42 12.31 5.25
N ILE A 89 10.24 12.66 4.70
CA ILE A 89 9.05 11.81 4.78
C ILE A 89 9.31 10.45 4.13
N SER A 90 9.94 10.44 2.95
CA SER A 90 10.32 9.20 2.25
C SER A 90 11.30 8.36 3.07
N GLN A 91 12.28 8.99 3.73
CA GLN A 91 13.20 8.28 4.63
C GLN A 91 12.46 7.66 5.83
N TYR A 92 11.52 8.39 6.44
CA TYR A 92 10.67 7.85 7.50
C TYR A 92 9.87 6.63 7.01
N VAL A 93 9.25 6.71 5.83
CA VAL A 93 8.52 5.59 5.21
C VAL A 93 9.44 4.37 5.04
N SER A 94 10.67 4.57 4.55
CA SER A 94 11.65 3.49 4.42
C SER A 94 12.04 2.86 5.76
N ASN A 95 12.19 3.67 6.82
CA ASN A 95 12.53 3.17 8.14
C ASN A 95 11.43 2.26 8.72
N VAL A 96 10.17 2.65 8.59
CA VAL A 96 9.06 1.85 9.13
C VAL A 96 8.76 0.61 8.29
N ASN A 97 9.26 0.56 7.05
CA ASN A 97 9.15 -0.57 6.13
C ASN A 97 10.30 -1.60 6.29
N HIS A 98 10.45 -2.15 7.48
CA HIS A 98 11.59 -2.99 7.85
C HIS A 98 11.26 -4.49 7.90
N GLU A 99 9.99 -4.85 7.96
CA GLU A 99 9.51 -6.23 8.08
C GLU A 99 8.58 -6.58 6.90
N SER A 100 8.60 -7.84 6.48
CA SER A 100 7.66 -8.37 5.49
C SER A 100 6.36 -8.82 6.16
N ASN A 101 5.26 -8.78 5.40
CA ASN A 101 3.93 -9.21 5.85
C ASN A 101 3.44 -8.49 7.12
N THR A 102 3.68 -7.18 7.21
CA THR A 102 3.24 -6.37 8.33
C THR A 102 1.76 -6.03 8.20
N TRP A 103 1.01 -6.25 9.29
CA TRP A 103 -0.38 -5.84 9.38
C TRP A 103 -0.47 -4.30 9.32
N GLN A 104 -1.25 -3.79 8.37
CA GLN A 104 -1.51 -2.37 8.18
C GLN A 104 -3.02 -2.12 8.21
N ASP A 105 -3.44 -1.18 9.04
CA ASP A 105 -4.83 -0.72 9.11
C ASP A 105 -4.87 0.78 9.49
N GLU A 106 -6.06 1.32 9.75
CA GLU A 106 -6.25 2.73 10.15
C GLU A 106 -5.64 3.07 11.52
N TYR A 107 -5.44 2.07 12.39
CA TYR A 107 -4.84 2.20 13.71
C TYR A 107 -3.32 1.99 13.70
N HIS A 108 -2.83 1.23 12.71
CA HIS A 108 -1.43 0.87 12.47
C HIS A 108 -1.01 1.32 11.06
N PRO A 109 -0.93 2.64 10.82
CA PRO A 109 -0.68 3.13 9.46
C PRO A 109 0.69 2.72 8.94
N ARG A 110 1.71 2.55 9.80
CA ARG A 110 3.07 2.12 9.39
C ARG A 110 3.60 2.91 8.18
N GLY A 111 3.37 4.23 8.17
CA GLY A 111 3.76 5.11 7.07
C GLY A 111 2.81 5.13 5.87
N SER A 112 1.66 4.44 5.92
CA SER A 112 0.67 4.43 4.83
C SER A 112 0.14 5.83 4.51
N TYR A 113 -0.17 6.64 5.53
CA TYR A 113 -0.54 8.05 5.33
C TYR A 113 0.59 8.88 4.72
N ALA A 114 1.84 8.65 5.17
CA ALA A 114 3.01 9.36 4.68
C ALA A 114 3.26 9.07 3.19
N ILE A 115 3.26 7.79 2.81
CA ILE A 115 3.46 7.42 1.41
C ILE A 115 2.29 7.87 0.54
N ALA A 116 1.04 7.79 1.02
CA ALA A 116 -0.13 8.22 0.27
C ALA A 116 -0.03 9.70 -0.14
N GLU A 117 0.31 10.58 0.82
CA GLU A 117 0.47 12.00 0.53
C GLU A 117 1.70 12.26 -0.36
N LEU A 118 2.79 11.48 -0.23
CA LEU A 118 3.96 11.57 -1.12
C LEU A 118 3.63 11.25 -2.58
N VAL A 119 3.00 10.10 -2.83
CA VAL A 119 2.67 9.68 -4.22
C VAL A 119 1.62 10.58 -4.85
N LEU A 120 0.69 11.10 -4.05
CA LEU A 120 -0.25 12.13 -4.51
C LEU A 120 0.47 13.44 -4.81
N ALA A 121 1.56 13.79 -4.14
CA ALA A 121 2.31 15.02 -4.43
C ALA A 121 3.24 14.87 -5.65
N ASP A 122 3.89 13.71 -5.82
CA ASP A 122 4.88 13.45 -6.87
C ASP A 122 4.94 11.95 -7.23
N GLN A 123 4.72 11.63 -8.50
CA GLN A 123 4.73 10.25 -9.01
C GLN A 123 6.07 9.54 -8.86
N ASN A 124 7.18 10.25 -8.65
CA ASN A 124 8.49 9.65 -8.44
C ASN A 124 8.57 8.78 -7.17
N TYR A 125 7.61 8.92 -6.24
CA TYR A 125 7.51 8.08 -5.05
C TYR A 125 6.66 6.82 -5.25
N ILE A 126 6.00 6.65 -6.40
CA ILE A 126 5.20 5.45 -6.70
C ILE A 126 6.01 4.15 -6.59
N PRO A 127 7.29 4.08 -7.05
CA PRO A 127 8.09 2.88 -6.85
C PRO A 127 8.28 2.50 -5.37
N GLN A 128 8.42 3.49 -4.48
CA GLN A 128 8.51 3.24 -3.04
C GLN A 128 7.17 2.72 -2.49
N PHE A 129 6.04 3.26 -2.97
CA PHE A 129 4.72 2.76 -2.60
C PHE A 129 4.49 1.32 -3.05
N ALA A 130 4.87 1.00 -4.29
CA ALA A 130 4.80 -0.35 -4.82
C ALA A 130 5.66 -1.34 -4.00
N GLN A 131 6.85 -0.93 -3.50
CA GLN A 131 7.65 -1.74 -2.60
C GLN A 131 6.96 -2.03 -1.26
N LEU A 132 6.20 -1.05 -0.72
CA LEU A 132 5.44 -1.26 0.51
C LEU A 132 4.35 -2.31 0.35
N LEU A 133 3.70 -2.37 -0.82
CA LEU A 133 2.65 -3.36 -1.08
C LEU A 133 3.15 -4.80 -0.93
N PHE A 134 4.42 -5.07 -1.23
CA PHE A 134 5.01 -6.40 -1.02
C PHE A 134 5.28 -6.72 0.46
N ASN A 135 5.36 -5.70 1.30
CA ASN A 135 5.71 -5.84 2.71
C ASN A 135 4.50 -5.73 3.64
N TRP A 136 3.33 -5.36 3.12
CA TRP A 136 2.09 -5.31 3.87
C TRP A 136 1.29 -6.58 3.71
N ASP A 137 0.66 -7.03 4.78
CA ASP A 137 -0.41 -8.02 4.71
C ASP A 137 -1.62 -7.37 4.03
N MET A 138 -1.83 -7.66 2.75
CA MET A 138 -2.99 -7.14 2.02
C MET A 138 -4.21 -8.07 2.14
N GLY A 139 -4.18 -9.05 3.04
CA GLY A 139 -5.26 -9.98 3.34
C GLY A 139 -6.39 -9.38 4.18
N HIS A 140 -6.17 -8.20 4.78
CA HIS A 140 -7.11 -7.55 5.71
C HIS A 140 -7.33 -6.07 5.35
N GLU A 141 -8.58 -5.59 5.42
CA GLU A 141 -9.06 -4.19 5.24
C GLU A 141 -8.11 -3.23 4.49
N THR A 142 -7.89 -3.49 3.19
CA THR A 142 -7.00 -2.65 2.39
C THR A 142 -7.73 -1.52 1.67
N TYR A 143 -7.42 -0.27 2.04
CA TYR A 143 -7.93 0.93 1.35
C TYR A 143 -7.05 1.36 0.16
N HIS A 144 -6.01 0.58 -0.16
CA HIS A 144 -5.01 0.90 -1.20
C HIS A 144 -5.60 1.03 -2.60
N TYR A 145 -6.66 0.29 -2.94
CA TYR A 145 -7.30 0.38 -4.25
C TYR A 145 -7.81 1.81 -4.54
N ARG A 146 -8.31 2.51 -3.52
CA ARG A 146 -8.78 3.91 -3.65
C ARG A 146 -7.62 4.86 -3.95
N LEU A 147 -6.45 4.61 -3.35
CA LEU A 147 -5.25 5.38 -3.65
C LEU A 147 -4.74 5.08 -5.06
N ILE A 148 -4.73 3.81 -5.48
CA ILE A 148 -4.37 3.40 -6.84
C ILE A 148 -5.27 4.11 -7.86
N ASP A 149 -6.60 4.08 -7.66
CA ASP A 149 -7.57 4.79 -8.52
C ASP A 149 -7.23 6.30 -8.61
N LYS A 150 -6.98 6.96 -7.47
CA LYS A 150 -6.61 8.39 -7.45
C LYS A 150 -5.29 8.68 -8.17
N LEU A 151 -4.31 7.78 -8.09
CA LEU A 151 -3.04 7.93 -8.78
C LEU A 151 -3.20 7.76 -10.29
N PHE A 152 -4.05 6.82 -10.71
CA PHE A 152 -4.43 6.66 -12.13
C PHE A 152 -5.19 7.86 -12.67
N GLU A 153 -6.15 8.40 -11.91
CA GLU A 153 -6.85 9.63 -12.27
C GLU A 153 -5.88 10.80 -12.46
N LYS A 154 -4.91 10.93 -11.54
CA LYS A 154 -3.97 12.05 -11.51
C LYS A 154 -2.87 11.97 -12.57
N TYR A 155 -2.25 10.80 -12.74
CA TYR A 155 -1.06 10.63 -13.58
C TYR A 155 -1.35 9.90 -14.90
N GLY A 156 -2.52 9.28 -15.04
CA GLY A 156 -2.87 8.47 -16.19
C GLY A 156 -2.06 7.17 -16.26
N TYR A 157 -1.93 6.65 -17.48
CA TYR A 157 -1.14 5.43 -17.73
C TYR A 157 0.32 5.79 -18.04
N THR A 158 1.17 5.60 -17.03
CA THR A 158 2.62 5.82 -17.06
C THR A 158 3.36 4.52 -16.70
N GLU A 159 4.68 4.50 -16.91
CA GLU A 159 5.53 3.40 -16.46
C GLU A 159 5.41 3.17 -14.94
N GLN A 160 5.35 4.26 -14.16
CA GLN A 160 5.23 4.20 -12.69
C GLN A 160 3.88 3.63 -12.25
N THR A 161 2.78 4.08 -12.85
CA THR A 161 1.45 3.54 -12.51
C THR A 161 1.28 2.11 -13.01
N LEU A 162 1.91 1.73 -14.12
CA LEU A 162 1.97 0.32 -14.57
C LEU A 162 2.73 -0.55 -13.57
N PHE A 163 3.89 -0.09 -13.11
CA PHE A 163 4.67 -0.76 -12.05
C PHE A 163 3.86 -0.94 -10.78
N LEU A 164 3.07 0.07 -10.39
CA LEU A 164 2.18 -0.02 -9.24
C LEU A 164 1.08 -1.07 -9.40
N LEU A 165 0.45 -1.18 -10.57
CA LEU A 165 -0.56 -2.23 -10.81
C LEU A 165 0.08 -3.61 -10.76
N ALA A 166 1.24 -3.77 -11.40
CA ALA A 166 1.98 -5.01 -11.37
C ALA A 166 2.32 -5.39 -9.92
N ALA A 167 2.83 -4.44 -9.14
CA ALA A 167 3.16 -4.67 -7.73
C ALA A 167 1.92 -5.03 -6.91
N ARG A 168 0.76 -4.41 -7.19
CA ARG A 168 -0.48 -4.75 -6.50
C ARG A 168 -0.95 -6.17 -6.79
N VAL A 169 -0.84 -6.63 -8.04
CA VAL A 169 -1.17 -8.02 -8.45
C VAL A 169 -0.22 -9.01 -7.81
N CYS A 170 1.08 -8.68 -7.79
CA CYS A 170 2.11 -9.54 -7.23
C CYS A 170 2.23 -9.46 -5.69
N ALA A 171 1.53 -8.53 -5.05
CA ALA A 171 1.43 -8.47 -3.59
C ALA A 171 0.41 -9.50 -3.09
N ASP A 172 0.78 -10.25 -2.05
CA ASP A 172 -0.12 -11.19 -1.41
C ASP A 172 -1.31 -10.45 -0.79
N GLY A 173 -2.51 -11.03 -0.89
CA GLY A 173 -3.72 -10.51 -0.25
C GLY A 173 -4.98 -10.52 -1.11
N GLN A 174 -6.10 -10.18 -0.48
CA GLN A 174 -7.42 -10.29 -1.08
C GLN A 174 -7.61 -9.27 -2.21
N HIS A 175 -8.35 -9.70 -3.23
CA HIS A 175 -8.83 -8.86 -4.34
C HIS A 175 -7.75 -8.15 -5.17
N SER A 176 -6.52 -8.66 -5.23
CA SER A 176 -5.39 -7.99 -5.90
C SER A 176 -5.68 -7.74 -7.39
N GLY A 177 -6.06 -8.80 -8.11
CA GLY A 177 -6.39 -8.75 -9.53
C GLY A 177 -7.66 -7.93 -9.82
N GLU A 178 -8.71 -8.09 -9.01
CA GLU A 178 -9.96 -7.34 -9.17
C GLU A 178 -9.76 -5.84 -9.01
N ASN A 179 -8.98 -5.42 -8.01
CA ASN A 179 -8.66 -4.01 -7.77
C ASN A 179 -7.94 -3.38 -8.98
N VAL A 180 -7.00 -4.10 -9.59
CA VAL A 180 -6.31 -3.63 -10.78
C VAL A 180 -7.26 -3.52 -11.97
N LEU A 181 -8.06 -4.54 -12.25
CA LEU A 181 -9.02 -4.48 -13.35
C LEU A 181 -10.04 -3.35 -13.18
N ARG A 182 -10.54 -3.15 -11.96
CA ARG A 182 -11.43 -2.04 -11.61
C ARG A 182 -10.81 -0.70 -11.98
N ALA A 183 -9.56 -0.45 -11.59
CA ALA A 183 -8.84 0.78 -11.95
C ALA A 183 -8.75 0.93 -13.48
N LEU A 184 -8.38 -0.12 -14.20
CA LEU A 184 -8.27 -0.07 -15.66
C LEU A 184 -9.61 0.24 -16.33
N TYR A 185 -10.68 -0.44 -15.94
CA TYR A 185 -12.02 -0.25 -16.51
C TYR A 185 -12.58 1.15 -16.21
N ARG A 186 -12.45 1.63 -14.97
CA ARG A 186 -12.96 2.95 -14.54
C ARG A 186 -12.35 4.11 -15.34
N HIS A 187 -11.07 4.03 -15.65
CA HIS A 187 -10.37 5.09 -16.36
C HIS A 187 -10.45 4.95 -17.90
N GLY A 188 -11.41 4.15 -18.39
CA GLY A 188 -11.72 4.07 -19.82
C GLY A 188 -10.64 3.36 -20.64
N PHE A 189 -9.69 2.71 -19.98
CA PHE A 189 -8.73 1.89 -20.66
C PHE A 189 -9.41 0.59 -21.10
N LYS A 190 -9.76 0.54 -22.38
CA LYS A 190 -10.22 -0.70 -23.01
C LYS A 190 -9.14 -1.77 -22.80
N ARG A 191 -9.57 -3.01 -22.53
CA ARG A 191 -8.77 -4.22 -22.23
C ARG A 191 -7.32 -4.22 -22.77
N GLN A 192 -7.07 -3.72 -23.98
CA GLN A 192 -5.75 -3.55 -24.62
C GLN A 192 -4.78 -2.53 -23.99
N ILE A 193 -4.81 -2.29 -22.68
CA ILE A 193 -3.59 -1.83 -22.03
C ILE A 193 -2.59 -2.97 -22.17
N VAL A 194 -1.60 -2.78 -23.04
CA VAL A 194 -0.68 -3.77 -23.58
C VAL A 194 -0.35 -4.83 -22.54
N LEU A 195 -1.08 -5.94 -22.57
CA LEU A 195 -0.96 -7.02 -21.59
C LEU A 195 0.48 -7.51 -21.54
N GLU A 196 1.17 -7.48 -22.68
CA GLU A 196 2.61 -7.78 -22.80
C GLU A 196 3.48 -6.85 -21.95
N ASP A 197 3.21 -5.54 -21.91
CA ASP A 197 3.96 -4.57 -21.09
C ASP A 197 3.70 -4.83 -19.61
N PHE A 198 2.43 -5.04 -19.23
CA PHE A 198 2.06 -5.41 -17.87
C PHE A 198 2.75 -6.69 -17.42
N VAL A 199 2.64 -7.76 -18.20
CA VAL A 199 3.26 -9.07 -17.91
C VAL A 199 4.77 -8.92 -17.78
N SER A 200 5.41 -8.17 -18.68
CA SER A 200 6.85 -7.96 -18.65
C SER A 200 7.29 -7.25 -17.37
N VAL A 201 6.56 -6.22 -16.95
CA VAL A 201 6.83 -5.51 -15.69
C VAL A 201 6.56 -6.41 -14.49
N ALA A 202 5.45 -7.15 -14.49
CA ALA A 202 5.07 -8.03 -13.39
C ALA A 202 6.08 -9.16 -13.17
N LEU A 203 6.56 -9.80 -14.24
CA LEU A 203 7.62 -10.82 -14.16
C LEU A 203 8.93 -10.26 -13.62
N ALA A 204 9.28 -9.03 -13.98
CA ALA A 204 10.51 -8.38 -13.51
C ALA A 204 10.50 -8.10 -12.00
N ILE A 205 9.32 -7.97 -11.38
CA ILE A 205 9.18 -7.61 -9.96
C ILE A 205 8.75 -8.76 -9.07
N LEU A 206 8.27 -9.88 -9.64
CA LEU A 206 7.94 -11.05 -8.85
C LEU A 206 9.16 -11.47 -8.01
N PRO A 207 9.01 -11.71 -6.69
CA PRO A 207 10.12 -12.01 -5.81
C PRO A 207 10.77 -13.36 -6.17
N ASP A 208 9.95 -14.35 -6.51
CA ASP A 208 10.36 -15.72 -6.81
C ASP A 208 9.48 -16.35 -7.90
N PRO A 209 9.91 -17.49 -8.48
CA PRO A 209 9.13 -18.18 -9.50
C PRO A 209 7.80 -18.77 -9.00
N GLU A 210 7.71 -19.14 -7.71
CA GLU A 210 6.50 -19.75 -7.13
C GLU A 210 5.35 -18.74 -7.15
N SER A 211 5.64 -17.46 -6.92
CA SER A 211 4.68 -16.34 -6.98
C SER A 211 4.05 -16.11 -8.37
N ALA A 212 4.47 -16.82 -9.43
CA ALA A 212 3.86 -16.77 -10.75
C ALA A 212 2.36 -17.16 -10.74
N TRP A 213 1.89 -17.89 -9.71
CA TRP A 213 0.47 -18.21 -9.54
C TRP A 213 -0.42 -16.95 -9.44
N GLN A 214 0.08 -15.82 -8.91
CA GLN A 214 -0.68 -14.58 -8.82
C GLN A 214 -0.98 -13.99 -10.20
N LEU A 215 -0.06 -14.17 -11.15
CA LEU A 215 -0.24 -13.77 -12.54
C LEU A 215 -1.25 -14.66 -13.26
N ARG A 216 -1.31 -15.94 -12.92
CA ARG A 216 -2.35 -16.86 -13.38
C ARG A 216 -3.73 -16.44 -12.89
N GLU A 217 -3.87 -16.13 -11.60
CA GLU A 217 -5.14 -15.60 -11.08
C GLU A 217 -5.54 -14.30 -11.79
N PHE A 218 -4.61 -13.37 -11.98
CA PHE A 218 -4.88 -12.17 -12.73
C PHE A 218 -5.31 -12.47 -14.18
N ALA A 219 -4.66 -13.40 -14.87
CA ALA A 219 -5.04 -13.82 -16.22
C ALA A 219 -6.48 -14.36 -16.28
N ARG A 220 -6.87 -15.17 -15.30
CA ARG A 220 -8.23 -15.70 -15.14
C ARG A 220 -9.24 -14.58 -14.96
N ILE A 221 -8.99 -13.67 -14.02
CA ILE A 221 -9.89 -12.55 -13.73
C ILE A 221 -9.98 -11.60 -14.95
N TYR A 222 -8.86 -11.33 -15.62
CA TYR A 222 -8.79 -10.45 -16.80
C TYR A 222 -9.57 -11.01 -17.99
N ALA A 223 -9.48 -12.32 -18.23
CA ALA A 223 -10.21 -12.99 -19.30
C ALA A 223 -11.72 -13.08 -19.03
N GLY A 224 -12.12 -13.12 -17.76
CA GLY A 224 -13.50 -13.38 -17.37
C GLY A 224 -13.97 -14.73 -17.89
N GLU A 225 -15.19 -14.80 -18.42
CA GLU A 225 -15.78 -16.04 -18.95
C GLU A 225 -15.40 -16.37 -20.40
N ASP A 226 -14.64 -15.50 -21.09
CA ASP A 226 -14.28 -15.69 -22.49
C ASP A 226 -13.09 -16.64 -22.63
N LYS A 227 -13.37 -17.89 -22.98
CA LYS A 227 -12.39 -18.95 -23.22
C LYS A 227 -11.32 -18.57 -24.27
N ALA A 228 -11.71 -17.88 -25.33
CA ALA A 228 -10.75 -17.48 -26.37
C ALA A 228 -9.83 -16.39 -25.85
N GLN A 229 -10.38 -15.45 -25.06
CA GLN A 229 -9.59 -14.42 -24.39
C GLN A 229 -8.64 -15.03 -23.35
N TYR A 230 -9.10 -16.01 -22.55
CA TYR A 230 -8.24 -16.69 -21.57
C TYR A 230 -7.07 -17.37 -22.25
N ALA A 231 -7.30 -18.15 -23.31
CA ALA A 231 -6.23 -18.78 -24.07
C ALA A 231 -5.22 -17.77 -24.64
N GLN A 232 -5.69 -16.62 -25.14
CA GLN A 232 -4.82 -15.56 -25.64
C GLN A 232 -3.96 -14.94 -24.52
N VAL A 233 -4.58 -14.64 -23.37
CA VAL A 233 -3.91 -14.05 -22.20
C VAL A 233 -2.86 -15.02 -21.67
N THR A 234 -3.23 -16.28 -21.47
CA THR A 234 -2.33 -17.35 -21.03
C THR A 234 -1.11 -17.48 -21.94
N GLU A 235 -1.30 -17.47 -23.27
CA GLU A 235 -0.17 -17.59 -24.20
C GLU A 235 0.77 -16.37 -24.12
N ILE A 236 0.27 -15.17 -23.82
CA ILE A 236 1.10 -14.00 -23.56
C ILE A 236 1.95 -14.21 -22.29
N PHE A 237 1.35 -14.69 -21.20
CA PHE A 237 2.06 -15.00 -19.95
C PHE A 237 3.13 -16.09 -20.16
N LEU A 238 2.77 -17.21 -20.78
CA LEU A 238 3.71 -18.31 -21.05
C LEU A 238 4.87 -17.88 -21.95
N ASN A 239 4.60 -17.07 -22.98
CA ASN A 239 5.66 -16.54 -23.84
C ASN A 239 6.61 -15.58 -23.11
N ALA A 240 6.12 -14.81 -22.16
CA ALA A 240 6.96 -13.96 -21.34
C ALA A 240 7.80 -14.80 -20.35
N LEU A 241 7.19 -15.79 -19.68
CA LEU A 241 7.88 -16.73 -18.79
C LEU A 241 8.98 -17.52 -19.52
N ARG A 242 8.72 -18.02 -20.74
CA ARG A 242 9.70 -18.74 -21.57
C ARG A 242 10.95 -17.91 -21.88
N LYS A 243 10.84 -16.58 -21.94
CA LYS A 243 11.95 -15.67 -22.22
C LYS A 243 12.80 -15.38 -20.98
N ASP A 244 12.24 -15.54 -19.79
CA ASP A 244 12.91 -15.24 -18.53
C ASP A 244 13.48 -16.52 -17.89
N LYS A 245 14.82 -16.59 -17.83
CA LYS A 245 15.55 -17.73 -17.26
C LYS A 245 15.21 -17.98 -15.80
N LYS A 246 14.75 -16.97 -15.05
CA LYS A 246 14.33 -17.10 -13.66
C LYS A 246 13.20 -18.13 -13.50
N PHE A 247 12.30 -18.21 -14.48
CA PHE A 247 11.10 -19.04 -14.39
C PHE A 247 11.21 -20.38 -15.12
N ALA A 248 12.38 -20.70 -15.70
CA ALA A 248 12.56 -21.94 -16.46
C ALA A 248 12.29 -23.21 -15.65
N ALA A 249 12.51 -23.18 -14.33
CA ALA A 249 12.31 -24.33 -13.44
C ALA A 249 10.83 -24.60 -13.10
N VAL A 250 9.96 -23.58 -13.19
CA VAL A 250 8.52 -23.67 -12.85
C VAL A 250 7.63 -23.59 -14.09
N LEU A 251 8.19 -23.45 -15.28
CA LEU A 251 7.43 -23.21 -16.51
C LEU A 251 6.44 -24.34 -16.79
N ASP A 252 6.87 -25.59 -16.65
CA ASP A 252 6.02 -26.76 -16.89
C ASP A 252 4.86 -26.80 -15.88
N GLU A 253 5.14 -26.59 -14.60
CA GLU A 253 4.14 -26.53 -13.53
C GLU A 253 3.11 -25.40 -13.76
N VAL A 254 3.59 -24.20 -14.09
CA VAL A 254 2.72 -23.07 -14.40
C VAL A 254 1.87 -23.38 -15.64
N GLN A 255 2.45 -23.96 -16.69
CA GLN A 255 1.71 -24.32 -17.91
C GLN A 255 0.64 -25.37 -17.63
N ASP A 256 0.94 -26.40 -16.84
CA ASP A 256 -0.01 -27.43 -16.44
C ASP A 256 -1.15 -26.82 -15.62
N SER A 257 -0.84 -25.91 -14.69
CA SER A 257 -1.86 -25.22 -13.88
C SER A 257 -2.84 -24.36 -14.71
N PHE A 258 -2.36 -23.71 -15.77
CA PHE A 258 -3.21 -22.97 -16.71
C PHE A 258 -4.13 -23.91 -17.52
N ALA A 259 -3.69 -25.14 -17.80
CA ALA A 259 -4.50 -26.13 -18.50
C ALA A 259 -5.59 -26.71 -17.59
N GLU A 260 -5.28 -26.96 -16.31
CA GLU A 260 -6.24 -27.48 -15.32
C GLU A 260 -7.40 -26.50 -15.05
N ASP A 261 -7.12 -25.20 -14.92
CA ASP A 261 -8.15 -24.16 -14.71
C ASP A 261 -9.17 -24.08 -15.84
N TYR A 262 -8.77 -24.43 -17.06
CA TYR A 262 -9.62 -24.35 -18.22
C TYR A 262 -10.69 -25.46 -18.26
N ASP A 263 -10.37 -26.62 -17.68
CA ASP A 263 -11.22 -27.81 -17.66
C ASP A 263 -12.18 -27.82 -16.47
N GLU A 264 -11.81 -27.20 -15.34
CA GLU A 264 -12.72 -27.02 -14.21
C GLU A 264 -13.62 -25.78 -14.38
N HIS A 265 -14.91 -25.91 -14.05
CA HIS A 265 -15.97 -24.92 -14.24
C HIS A 265 -15.83 -23.57 -13.48
N GLN A 266 -14.62 -23.12 -13.11
CA GLN A 266 -14.36 -22.02 -12.18
C GLN A 266 -14.35 -20.59 -12.77
N LEU A 267 -14.71 -20.40 -14.05
CA LEU A 267 -14.83 -19.04 -14.62
C LEU A 267 -16.06 -18.26 -14.11
N MET A 268 -17.00 -18.89 -13.41
CA MET A 268 -18.36 -18.34 -13.17
C MET A 268 -18.51 -17.28 -12.06
N GLU A 269 -17.49 -16.98 -11.24
CA GLU A 269 -17.66 -16.01 -10.13
C GLU A 269 -17.14 -14.58 -10.43
N VAL A 270 -16.33 -14.39 -11.46
CA VAL A 270 -15.71 -13.07 -11.72
C VAL A 270 -16.69 -12.08 -12.40
N ALA A 271 -17.63 -12.59 -13.21
CA ALA A 271 -18.58 -11.75 -13.94
C ALA A 271 -19.60 -11.05 -13.03
N GLY A 272 -19.98 -11.70 -11.92
CA GLY A 272 -20.88 -11.11 -10.91
C GLY A 272 -20.29 -9.83 -10.29
N PHE A 273 -19.00 -9.85 -9.96
CA PHE A 273 -18.30 -8.72 -9.37
C PHE A 273 -18.25 -7.49 -10.30
N LEU A 274 -17.95 -7.70 -11.58
CA LEU A 274 -17.91 -6.61 -12.57
C LEU A 274 -19.30 -6.06 -12.94
N ALA A 275 -20.36 -6.87 -12.75
CA ALA A 275 -21.74 -6.49 -13.04
C ALA A 275 -22.44 -5.81 -11.86
N ASP A 276 -22.11 -6.16 -10.62
CA ASP A 276 -22.75 -5.62 -9.40
C ASP A 276 -22.14 -4.25 -8.99
N GLU A 277 -20.89 -3.96 -9.36
CA GLU A 277 -20.21 -2.68 -9.06
C GLU A 277 -20.46 -1.55 -10.09
N THR A 278 -21.46 -1.66 -10.98
CA THR A 278 -21.94 -0.48 -11.71
C THR A 278 -22.61 0.52 -10.76
N LEU A 279 -21.79 1.39 -10.16
CA LEU A 279 -22.06 2.82 -9.86
C LEU A 279 -23.04 3.19 -8.72
N GLY A 280 -23.42 2.27 -7.82
CA GLY A 280 -24.38 2.54 -6.73
C GLY A 280 -23.80 3.21 -5.47
N ASP A 281 -23.22 2.44 -4.55
CA ASP A 281 -23.29 2.81 -3.11
C ASP A 281 -21.96 2.83 -2.34
N TRP A 282 -20.80 3.01 -3.00
CA TRP A 282 -19.49 2.92 -2.31
C TRP A 282 -18.73 4.25 -2.15
N ASN A 283 -19.35 5.38 -2.50
CA ASN A 283 -18.76 6.72 -2.32
C ASN A 283 -18.83 7.23 -0.87
N GLU A 284 -19.70 6.69 -0.02
CA GLU A 284 -19.97 7.30 1.30
C GLU A 284 -18.84 7.07 2.31
N GLY A 285 -18.16 5.92 2.29
CA GLY A 285 -17.16 5.61 3.32
C GLY A 285 -15.80 6.31 3.21
N LEU A 286 -15.51 7.03 2.13
CA LEU A 286 -14.29 7.86 2.04
C LEU A 286 -14.61 9.32 2.33
N ASP A 287 -15.74 9.83 1.84
CA ASP A 287 -16.18 11.20 2.12
C ASP A 287 -16.61 11.36 3.59
N GLU A 288 -17.19 10.35 4.24
CA GLU A 288 -17.47 10.42 5.68
C GLU A 288 -16.20 10.37 6.53
N ALA A 289 -15.21 9.53 6.17
CA ALA A 289 -13.89 9.51 6.82
C ALA A 289 -13.01 10.74 6.43
N LEU A 290 -13.34 11.45 5.35
CA LEU A 290 -12.70 12.70 4.90
C LEU A 290 -13.37 13.95 5.49
N VAL A 291 -14.62 13.87 5.95
CA VAL A 291 -15.40 14.99 6.47
C VAL A 291 -15.53 14.95 8.00
N GLU A 292 -15.43 13.78 8.65
CA GLU A 292 -15.43 13.68 10.12
C GLU A 292 -14.03 13.87 10.74
N SER A 293 -13.35 14.97 10.41
CA SER A 293 -12.22 15.48 11.22
C SER A 293 -12.69 16.44 12.33
N THR A 294 -13.94 16.34 12.77
CA THR A 294 -14.50 17.23 13.80
C THR A 294 -15.27 16.42 14.83
N ASP A 295 -14.54 15.78 15.75
CA ASP A 295 -14.70 15.94 17.21
C ASP A 295 -13.98 14.81 17.97
N LEU A 296 -12.67 14.95 18.13
CA LEU A 296 -11.83 14.04 18.93
C LEU A 296 -12.11 14.11 20.45
N SER A 297 -13.00 15.00 20.91
CA SER A 297 -13.35 15.11 22.34
C SER A 297 -14.14 13.91 22.88
N LYS A 298 -14.58 12.99 22.01
CA LYS A 298 -15.36 11.79 22.38
C LYS A 298 -14.54 10.53 22.62
N LEU A 299 -13.23 10.51 22.34
CA LEU A 299 -12.46 9.27 22.40
C LEU A 299 -11.71 8.97 23.70
N LEU A 300 -11.68 9.87 24.70
CA LEU A 300 -11.21 9.54 26.05
C LEU A 300 -11.84 10.46 27.11
N PRO A 301 -12.43 9.95 28.20
CA PRO A 301 -12.66 10.76 29.39
C PRO A 301 -11.32 10.97 30.11
N LEU A 302 -10.72 12.13 29.95
CA LEU A 302 -9.73 12.64 30.90
C LEU A 302 -10.48 13.19 32.11
N GLU A 303 -10.84 12.32 33.06
CA GLU A 303 -11.05 12.79 34.42
C GLU A 303 -9.69 13.04 35.07
N ALA A 304 -9.40 14.31 35.29
CA ALA A 304 -8.31 14.77 36.14
C ALA A 304 -8.74 14.68 37.61
N THR A 305 -8.06 13.83 38.37
CA THR A 305 -7.79 14.00 39.81
C THR A 305 -6.38 13.54 40.12
#